data_AF-A0A7Y7TAT2-F1
#
_entry.id   AF-A0A7Y7TAT2-F1
#
_cell.length_a   1.000
_cell.length_b   1.000
_cell.length_c   1.000
_cell.angle_alpha   90.00
_cell.angle_beta   90.00
_cell.angle_gamma   90.00
#
_symmetry.space_group_name_H-M   'P 1'
#
loop_
_entity.id
_entity.type
_entity.pdbx_description
1 polymer ?
#
loop_
_entity_poly.entity_id
_entity_poly.type
_entity_poly.pdbx_seq_one_letter_code
_entity_poly.pdbx_strand_id
1 'polypeptide(L)'
;MHGIEHVTELFENSVLGAFMSGHLVLESILVQMLESNSTDADNGRYFEWSFRRKVDASENRGIINQNTAEFLRGVNYIRNRLSHKLGTRITFDEAFNLAGLAAAGGVDFSDSTIYLDKSRSFYEYGIEGVIQEVFQNAAQDLLYLLDDESFLENFVSARNS
;
A
#
# COMPACT_ATOMS: atom_id res chain seq x y z
N MET A 1 20.15 31.57 -3.74
CA MET A 1 19.67 31.16 -2.40
C MET A 1 18.45 30.24 -2.48
N HIS A 2 18.24 29.49 -3.57
CA HIS A 2 17.09 28.56 -3.72
C HIS A 2 17.44 27.09 -3.44
N GLY A 3 18.72 26.72 -3.45
CA GLY A 3 19.11 25.34 -3.20
C GLY A 3 18.93 24.90 -1.74
N ILE A 4 19.03 25.83 -0.78
CA ILE A 4 18.84 25.54 0.64
C ILE A 4 17.35 25.38 0.94
N GLU A 5 16.48 26.22 0.37
CA GLU A 5 15.02 26.14 0.53
C GLU A 5 14.48 24.77 0.08
N HIS A 6 14.89 24.28 -1.10
CA HIS A 6 14.51 22.94 -1.59
C HIS A 6 15.01 21.79 -0.69
N VAL A 7 16.15 21.97 0.00
CA VAL A 7 16.69 20.96 0.93
C VAL A 7 15.94 20.98 2.26
N THR A 8 15.58 22.14 2.80
CA THR A 8 14.72 22.22 4.00
C THR A 8 13.30 21.71 3.74
N GLU A 9 12.70 22.01 2.58
CA GLU A 9 11.38 21.48 2.19
C GLU A 9 11.35 19.94 2.09
N LEU A 10 12.50 19.32 1.79
CA LEU A 10 12.68 17.87 1.78
C LEU A 10 12.57 17.26 3.18
N PHE A 11 13.03 17.95 4.22
CA PHE A 11 12.99 17.49 5.62
C PHE A 11 11.71 17.86 6.36
N GLU A 12 10.92 18.79 5.83
CA GLU A 12 9.66 19.25 6.44
C GLU A 12 8.42 18.53 5.89
N ASN A 13 8.56 17.66 4.89
CA ASN A 13 7.44 16.98 4.24
C ASN A 13 7.06 15.68 4.97
N SER A 14 6.36 15.81 6.11
CA SER A 14 5.86 14.69 6.91
C SER A 14 4.99 13.72 6.10
N VAL A 15 4.16 14.24 5.19
CA VAL A 15 3.28 13.47 4.32
C VAL A 15 4.07 12.56 3.37
N LEU A 16 5.15 13.06 2.78
CA LEU A 16 6.05 12.26 1.95
C LEU A 16 6.71 11.14 2.78
N GLY A 17 7.19 11.46 3.99
CA GLY A 17 7.79 10.48 4.88
C GLY A 17 6.82 9.36 5.27
N ALA A 18 5.58 9.73 5.63
CA ALA A 18 4.51 8.79 5.94
C ALA A 18 4.16 7.91 4.74
N PHE A 19 4.00 8.51 3.56
CA PHE A 19 3.70 7.78 2.33
C PHE A 19 4.80 6.77 1.96
N MET A 20 6.07 7.18 2.00
CA MET A 20 7.20 6.30 1.66
C MET A 20 7.33 5.15 2.68
N SER A 21 7.14 5.44 3.96
CA SER A 21 7.13 4.42 5.01
C SER A 21 5.99 3.42 4.80
N GLY A 22 4.78 3.91 4.53
CA GLY A 22 3.62 3.07 4.21
C GLY A 22 3.84 2.17 2.99
N HIS A 23 4.37 2.73 1.89
CA HIS A 23 4.74 1.96 0.71
C HIS A 23 5.73 0.82 1.04
N LEU A 24 6.77 1.10 1.84
CA LEU A 24 7.75 0.09 2.24
C LEU A 24 7.14 -1.02 3.10
N VAL A 25 6.18 -0.68 3.98
CA VAL A 25 5.44 -1.66 4.78
C VAL A 25 4.62 -2.58 3.87
N LEU A 26 3.82 -2.03 2.96
CA LEU A 26 3.03 -2.84 2.02
C LEU A 26 3.93 -3.72 1.14
N GLU A 27 5.08 -3.20 0.71
CA GLU A 27 6.06 -3.98 -0.07
C GLU A 27 6.63 -5.15 0.73
N SER A 28 6.94 -4.95 2.01
CA SER A 28 7.42 -6.01 2.90
C SER A 28 6.36 -7.11 3.11
N ILE A 29 5.09 -6.73 3.26
CA ILE A 29 3.99 -7.68 3.39
C ILE A 29 3.82 -8.48 2.08
N LEU A 30 3.82 -7.83 0.93
CA LEU A 30 3.75 -8.51 -0.38
C LEU A 30 4.90 -9.50 -0.59
N VAL A 31 6.11 -9.16 -0.14
CA VAL A 31 7.25 -10.09 -0.17
C VAL A 31 6.93 -11.35 0.65
N GLN A 32 6.46 -11.18 1.89
CA GLN A 32 6.11 -12.31 2.76
C GLN A 32 4.99 -13.16 2.14
N MET A 33 3.94 -12.55 1.59
CA MET A 33 2.85 -13.27 0.91
C MET A 33 3.36 -14.09 -0.28
N LEU A 34 4.29 -13.54 -1.07
CA LEU A 34 4.91 -14.25 -2.20
C LEU A 34 5.88 -15.35 -1.76
N GLU A 35 6.56 -15.19 -0.63
CA GLU A 35 7.43 -16.21 -0.04
C GLU A 35 6.60 -17.41 0.45
N SER A 36 5.48 -17.17 1.12
CA SER A 36 4.52 -18.20 1.53
C SER A 36 3.88 -18.91 0.33
N ASN A 37 3.66 -18.19 -0.77
CA ASN A 37 3.07 -18.70 -2.00
C ASN A 37 4.10 -18.85 -3.13
N SER A 38 5.28 -19.35 -2.78
CA SER A 38 6.42 -19.41 -3.71
C SER A 38 6.24 -20.48 -4.79
N THR A 39 6.81 -20.23 -5.97
CA THR A 39 6.87 -21.23 -7.05
C THR A 39 8.31 -21.47 -7.49
N ASP A 40 8.60 -22.68 -7.97
CA ASP A 40 9.95 -23.05 -8.45
C ASP A 40 10.46 -22.11 -9.57
N ALA A 41 9.55 -21.50 -10.34
CA ALA A 41 9.88 -20.58 -11.42
C ALA A 41 10.46 -19.22 -10.94
N ASP A 42 10.29 -18.89 -9.67
CA ASP A 42 10.58 -17.54 -9.16
C ASP A 42 12.04 -17.32 -8.77
N ASN A 43 12.79 -18.42 -8.56
CA ASN A 43 14.16 -18.40 -8.02
C ASN A 43 14.29 -17.64 -6.68
N GLY A 44 13.21 -17.54 -5.89
CA GLY A 44 13.20 -17.16 -4.47
C GLY A 44 13.62 -15.72 -4.11
N ARG A 45 13.85 -14.83 -5.08
CA ARG A 45 14.37 -13.46 -4.82
C ARG A 45 13.31 -12.38 -4.93
N TYR A 46 12.19 -12.55 -4.22
CA TYR A 46 11.05 -11.63 -4.30
C TYR A 46 11.40 -10.21 -3.85
N PHE A 47 12.28 -10.05 -2.85
CA PHE A 47 12.76 -8.75 -2.40
C PHE A 47 13.32 -7.88 -3.55
N GLU A 48 14.07 -8.47 -4.48
CA GLU A 48 14.70 -7.78 -5.62
C GLU A 48 13.70 -7.37 -6.72
N TRP A 49 12.47 -7.88 -6.68
CA TRP A 49 11.48 -7.57 -7.70
C TRP A 49 11.01 -6.12 -7.57
N SER A 50 10.64 -5.49 -8.67
CA SER A 50 9.95 -4.20 -8.59
C SER A 50 8.60 -4.36 -7.88
N PHE A 51 8.16 -3.32 -7.17
CA PHE A 51 6.82 -3.29 -6.54
C PHE A 51 5.70 -3.71 -7.51
N ARG A 52 5.73 -3.18 -8.74
CA ARG A 52 4.78 -3.56 -9.79
C ARG A 52 4.78 -5.06 -10.06
N ARG A 53 5.96 -5.67 -10.20
CA ARG A 53 6.09 -7.11 -10.44
C ARG A 53 5.55 -7.93 -9.26
N LYS A 54 5.75 -7.46 -8.02
CA LYS A 54 5.19 -8.10 -6.82
C LYS A 54 3.66 -8.10 -6.88
N VAL A 55 3.05 -6.95 -7.13
CA VAL A 55 1.58 -6.81 -7.28
C VAL A 55 1.04 -7.69 -8.39
N ASP A 56 1.63 -7.62 -9.59
CA ASP A 56 1.18 -8.39 -10.74
C ASP A 56 1.31 -9.91 -10.47
N ALA A 57 2.37 -10.36 -9.79
CA ALA A 57 2.52 -11.76 -9.42
C ALA A 57 1.49 -12.21 -8.38
N SER A 58 1.23 -11.38 -7.35
CA SER A 58 0.25 -11.68 -6.31
C SER A 58 -1.17 -11.79 -6.88
N GLU A 59 -1.56 -10.88 -7.78
CA GLU A 59 -2.86 -10.93 -8.46
C GLU A 59 -2.98 -12.16 -9.36
N ASN A 60 -1.96 -12.44 -10.20
CA ASN A 60 -1.99 -13.57 -11.13
C ASN A 60 -2.08 -14.94 -10.41
N ARG A 61 -1.62 -15.01 -9.15
CA ARG A 61 -1.70 -16.20 -8.31
C ARG A 61 -2.97 -16.27 -7.48
N GLY A 62 -3.79 -15.23 -7.49
CA GLY A 62 -4.99 -15.14 -6.65
C GLY A 62 -4.73 -14.87 -5.17
N ILE A 63 -3.48 -14.53 -4.79
CA ILE A 63 -3.09 -14.18 -3.41
C ILE A 63 -3.80 -12.89 -2.97
N ILE A 64 -3.98 -11.97 -3.92
CA ILE A 64 -4.80 -10.78 -3.75
C ILE A 64 -5.81 -10.71 -4.89
N ASN A 65 -6.95 -10.09 -4.64
CA ASN A 65 -7.96 -9.86 -5.67
C ASN A 65 -7.57 -8.67 -6.58
N GLN A 66 -8.29 -8.53 -7.70
CA GLN A 66 -8.07 -7.48 -8.69
C GLN A 66 -8.17 -6.07 -8.09
N ASN A 67 -9.16 -5.80 -7.22
CA ASN A 67 -9.37 -4.47 -6.66
C ASN A 67 -8.22 -4.08 -5.71
N THR A 68 -7.73 -5.03 -4.89
CA THR A 68 -6.55 -4.83 -4.06
C THR A 68 -5.32 -4.55 -4.93
N ALA A 69 -5.16 -5.26 -6.06
CA ALA A 69 -4.07 -5.01 -7.01
C ALA A 69 -4.18 -3.61 -7.66
N GLU A 70 -5.39 -3.16 -8.01
CA GLU A 70 -5.64 -1.80 -8.52
C GLU A 70 -5.26 -0.72 -7.49
N PHE A 71 -5.61 -0.92 -6.22
CA PHE A 71 -5.16 -0.05 -5.12
C PHE A 71 -3.63 0.03 -5.04
N LEU A 72 -2.95 -1.12 -5.00
CA LEU A 72 -1.49 -1.17 -4.90
C LEU A 72 -0.81 -0.54 -6.14
N ARG A 73 -1.41 -0.69 -7.33
CA ARG A 73 -0.96 0.04 -8.53
C ARG A 73 -1.13 1.55 -8.38
N GLY A 74 -2.21 2.01 -7.75
CA GLY A 74 -2.41 3.40 -7.37
C GLY A 74 -1.32 3.94 -6.44
N VAL A 75 -0.94 3.17 -5.41
CA VAL A 75 0.20 3.48 -4.52
C VAL A 75 1.49 3.63 -5.34
N ASN A 76 1.78 2.66 -6.21
CA ASN A 76 2.99 2.66 -7.04
C ASN A 76 3.02 3.83 -8.03
N TYR A 77 1.87 4.24 -8.57
CA TYR A 77 1.77 5.40 -9.45
C TYR A 77 2.22 6.69 -8.73
N ILE A 78 1.70 6.94 -7.54
CA ILE A 78 2.08 8.12 -6.73
C ILE A 78 3.58 8.05 -6.40
N ARG A 79 4.08 6.89 -5.94
CA ARG A 79 5.50 6.70 -5.64
C ARG A 79 6.39 7.02 -6.85
N ASN A 80 6.05 6.51 -8.03
CA ASN A 80 6.84 6.75 -9.24
C ASN A 80 6.84 8.24 -9.60
N ARG A 81 5.69 8.91 -9.51
CA ARG A 81 5.61 10.36 -9.73
C ARG A 81 6.53 11.14 -8.78
N LEU A 82 6.52 10.79 -7.50
CA LEU A 82 7.38 11.41 -6.48
C LEU A 82 8.86 11.19 -6.78
N SER A 83 9.24 10.01 -7.28
CA SER A 83 10.63 9.68 -7.63
C SER A 83 11.17 10.43 -8.86
N HIS A 84 10.30 10.90 -9.75
CA HIS A 84 10.71 11.55 -11.00
C HIS A 84 10.76 13.07 -10.94
N LYS A 85 10.17 13.70 -9.92
CA LYS A 85 10.04 15.17 -9.83
C LYS A 85 10.32 15.67 -8.41
N LEU A 86 11.55 16.16 -8.20
CA LEU A 86 11.97 16.87 -6.99
C LEU A 86 10.98 17.99 -6.61
N GLY A 87 10.59 18.05 -5.35
CA GLY A 87 9.68 19.08 -4.81
C GLY A 87 8.18 18.83 -5.06
N THR A 88 7.79 17.76 -5.76
CA THR A 88 6.36 17.50 -5.97
C THR A 88 5.72 16.92 -4.72
N ARG A 89 4.63 17.55 -4.26
CA ARG A 89 3.88 17.08 -3.09
C ARG A 89 2.78 16.10 -3.49
N ILE A 90 2.28 15.33 -2.53
CA ILE A 90 1.03 14.58 -2.68
C ILE A 90 -0.09 15.59 -2.58
N THR A 91 -1.03 15.55 -3.53
CA THR A 91 -2.23 16.39 -3.50
C THR A 91 -3.34 15.70 -2.73
N PHE A 92 -4.29 16.48 -2.21
CA PHE A 92 -5.46 15.90 -1.56
C PHE A 92 -6.27 15.00 -2.50
N ASP A 93 -6.41 15.39 -3.76
CA ASP A 93 -7.10 14.59 -4.78
C ASP A 93 -6.48 13.21 -4.96
N GLU A 94 -5.16 13.12 -4.96
CA GLU A 94 -4.46 11.84 -5.03
C GLU A 94 -4.69 10.99 -3.78
N ALA A 95 -4.62 11.60 -2.59
CA ALA A 95 -4.88 10.89 -1.34
C ALA A 95 -6.33 10.39 -1.27
N PHE A 96 -7.31 11.22 -1.62
CA PHE A 96 -8.72 10.87 -1.64
C PHE A 96 -9.03 9.76 -2.66
N ASN A 97 -8.48 9.87 -3.88
CA ASN A 97 -8.63 8.82 -4.88
C ASN A 97 -7.99 7.50 -4.42
N LEU A 98 -6.85 7.58 -3.73
CA LEU A 98 -6.19 6.40 -3.17
C LEU A 98 -7.05 5.74 -2.08
N ALA A 99 -7.72 6.52 -1.23
CA ALA A 99 -8.68 6.00 -0.25
C ALA A 99 -9.87 5.30 -0.92
N GLY A 100 -10.39 5.85 -2.03
CA GLY A 100 -11.42 5.20 -2.82
C GLY A 100 -10.97 3.86 -3.43
N LEU A 101 -9.75 3.80 -3.95
CA LEU A 101 -9.17 2.54 -4.44
C LEU A 101 -8.97 1.53 -3.30
N ALA A 102 -8.48 1.97 -2.15
CA ALA A 102 -8.31 1.13 -0.97
C ALA A 102 -9.65 0.52 -0.53
N ALA A 103 -10.69 1.34 -0.39
CA ALA A 103 -12.03 0.88 -0.02
C ALA A 103 -12.60 -0.11 -1.05
N ALA A 104 -12.44 0.16 -2.34
CA ALA A 104 -12.84 -0.78 -3.40
C ALA A 104 -12.05 -2.10 -3.34
N GLY A 105 -10.79 -2.04 -2.89
CA GLY A 105 -9.91 -3.18 -2.59
C GLY A 105 -10.28 -3.96 -1.33
N GLY A 106 -11.33 -3.54 -0.61
CA GLY A 106 -11.82 -4.19 0.59
C GLY A 106 -11.21 -3.65 1.89
N VAL A 107 -10.45 -2.54 1.84
CA VAL A 107 -9.88 -1.95 3.04
C VAL A 107 -10.98 -1.42 3.94
N ASP A 108 -11.01 -1.91 5.19
CA ASP A 108 -12.05 -1.51 6.15
C ASP A 108 -11.65 -0.21 6.86
N PHE A 109 -12.39 0.86 6.57
CA PHE A 109 -12.20 2.16 7.20
C PHE A 109 -13.24 2.35 8.31
N SER A 110 -12.79 2.83 9.46
CA SER A 110 -13.67 3.16 10.60
C SER A 110 -14.74 4.21 10.26
N ASP A 111 -14.44 5.11 9.31
CA ASP A 111 -15.40 6.07 8.76
C ASP A 111 -15.29 6.15 7.24
N SER A 112 -16.38 5.77 6.57
CA SER A 112 -16.50 5.83 5.10
C SER A 112 -16.44 7.24 4.50
N THR A 113 -16.62 8.30 5.29
CA THR A 113 -16.55 9.69 4.79
C THR A 113 -15.19 10.00 4.19
N ILE A 114 -14.13 9.32 4.65
CA ILE A 114 -12.76 9.46 4.16
C ILE A 114 -12.64 9.26 2.63
N TYR A 115 -13.50 8.42 2.03
CA TYR A 115 -13.52 8.12 0.60
C TYR A 115 -14.88 8.39 -0.10
N LEU A 116 -15.96 8.63 0.64
CA LEU A 116 -17.28 8.94 0.07
C LEU A 116 -17.59 10.44 -0.02
N ASP A 117 -17.02 11.27 0.85
CA ASP A 117 -17.27 12.71 0.88
C ASP A 117 -15.95 13.48 0.83
N LYS A 118 -15.61 13.95 -0.38
CA LYS A 118 -14.36 14.67 -0.64
C LYS A 118 -14.23 15.95 0.17
N SER A 119 -15.32 16.68 0.40
CA SER A 119 -15.28 17.92 1.16
C SER A 119 -15.04 17.64 2.64
N ARG A 120 -15.81 16.71 3.23
CA ARG A 120 -15.62 16.33 4.64
C ARG A 120 -14.27 15.69 4.88
N SER A 121 -13.83 14.79 4.00
CA SER A 121 -12.51 14.18 4.05
C SER A 121 -11.38 15.24 4.08
N PHE A 122 -11.51 16.30 3.29
CA PHE A 122 -10.54 17.40 3.31
C PHE A 122 -10.49 18.13 4.65
N TYR A 123 -11.66 18.44 5.23
CA TYR A 123 -11.75 19.19 6.48
C TYR A 123 -11.40 18.36 7.72
N GLU A 124 -11.75 17.08 7.72
CA GLU A 124 -11.63 16.20 8.89
C GLU A 124 -10.27 15.49 8.95
N TYR A 125 -9.70 15.13 7.80
CA TYR A 125 -8.45 14.35 7.72
C TYR A 125 -7.30 15.12 7.06
N GLY A 126 -7.60 15.93 6.04
CA GLY A 126 -6.58 16.50 5.18
C GLY A 126 -5.74 15.42 4.48
N ILE A 127 -4.60 15.80 3.90
CA ILE A 127 -3.75 14.86 3.15
C ILE A 127 -3.09 13.84 4.10
N GLU A 128 -2.57 14.32 5.23
CA GLU A 128 -1.85 13.48 6.19
C GLU A 128 -2.73 12.41 6.80
N GLY A 129 -3.92 12.78 7.30
CA GLY A 129 -4.86 11.83 7.90
C GLY A 129 -5.32 10.76 6.90
N VAL A 130 -5.63 11.16 5.66
CA VAL A 130 -6.01 10.19 4.62
C VAL A 130 -4.89 9.20 4.34
N ILE A 131 -3.64 9.67 4.20
CA ILE A 131 -2.50 8.80 3.95
C ILE A 131 -2.26 7.84 5.14
N GLN A 132 -2.33 8.31 6.37
CA GLN A 132 -2.15 7.47 7.55
C GLN A 132 -3.21 6.37 7.63
N GLU A 133 -4.49 6.73 7.51
CA GLU A 133 -5.60 5.76 7.52
C GLU A 133 -5.49 4.73 6.40
N VAL A 134 -5.19 5.17 5.17
CA VAL A 134 -5.04 4.25 4.03
C VAL A 134 -3.97 3.20 4.30
N PHE A 135 -2.78 3.61 4.74
CA PHE A 135 -1.68 2.67 4.93
C PHE A 135 -1.84 1.80 6.18
N GLN A 136 -2.39 2.35 7.27
CA GLN A 136 -2.61 1.58 8.50
C GLN A 136 -3.65 0.47 8.29
N ASN A 137 -4.82 0.81 7.76
CA ASN A 137 -5.89 -0.17 7.54
C ASN A 137 -5.49 -1.18 6.46
N ALA A 138 -4.91 -0.73 5.34
CA ALA A 138 -4.46 -1.65 4.29
C ALA A 138 -3.36 -2.62 4.76
N ALA A 139 -2.44 -2.18 5.63
CA ALA A 139 -1.42 -3.07 6.18
C ALA A 139 -2.05 -4.13 7.10
N GLN A 140 -3.02 -3.74 7.93
CA GLN A 140 -3.74 -4.68 8.80
C GLN A 140 -4.50 -5.73 7.98
N ASP A 141 -5.21 -5.31 6.93
CA ASP A 141 -5.99 -6.23 6.10
C ASP A 141 -5.11 -7.19 5.30
N LEU A 142 -3.99 -6.71 4.73
CA LEU A 142 -3.04 -7.59 4.05
C LEU A 142 -2.36 -8.58 5.02
N LEU A 143 -2.06 -8.16 6.25
CA LEU A 143 -1.55 -9.06 7.28
C LEU A 143 -2.58 -10.10 7.68
N TYR A 144 -3.86 -9.72 7.78
CA TYR A 144 -4.94 -10.67 8.04
C TYR A 144 -5.03 -11.74 6.94
N LEU A 145 -4.93 -11.35 5.66
CA LEU A 145 -4.89 -12.29 4.53
C LEU A 145 -3.68 -13.23 4.61
N LEU A 146 -2.50 -12.71 4.98
CA LEU A 146 -1.29 -13.51 5.16
C LEU A 146 -1.44 -14.54 6.29
N ASP A 147 -2.01 -14.13 7.42
CA ASP A 147 -2.22 -14.98 8.58
C ASP A 147 -3.26 -16.08 8.31
N ASP A 148 -4.35 -15.78 7.59
CA ASP A 148 -5.42 -16.75 7.29
C ASP A 148 -4.94 -17.89 6.37
N GLU A 149 -4.06 -17.61 5.39
CA GLU A 149 -3.43 -18.65 4.55
C GLU A 149 -2.44 -19.51 5.36
N SER A 150 -1.62 -18.90 6.22
CA SER A 150 -0.70 -19.66 7.08
C SER A 150 -1.41 -20.49 8.15
N PHE A 151 -2.56 -20.02 8.65
CA PHE A 151 -3.34 -20.72 9.67
C PHE A 151 -4.11 -21.90 9.08
N LEU A 152 -4.72 -21.76 7.90
CA LEU A 152 -5.47 -22.85 7.26
C LEU A 152 -4.55 -24.00 6.83
N GLU A 153 -3.36 -23.73 6.29
CA GLU A 153 -2.42 -24.78 5.92
C GLU A 153 -1.81 -25.51 7.14
N ASN A 154 -1.48 -24.77 8.20
CA ASN A 154 -0.99 -25.37 9.45
C ASN A 154 -2.09 -26.14 10.21
N PHE A 155 -3.32 -25.64 10.23
CA PHE A 155 -4.46 -26.30 10.89
C PHE A 155 -4.89 -27.58 10.15
N VAL A 156 -4.92 -27.57 8.81
CA VAL A 156 -5.25 -28.75 7.99
C VAL A 156 -4.13 -29.79 8.04
N SER A 157 -2.86 -29.37 8.05
CA SER A 157 -1.71 -30.27 8.18
C SER A 157 -1.65 -30.92 9.56
N ALA A 158 -1.91 -30.17 10.64
CA ALA A 158 -1.93 -30.70 12.01
C ALA A 158 -3.10 -31.64 12.31
N ARG A 159 -4.19 -31.60 11.54
CA ARG A 159 -5.35 -32.49 11.70
C ARG A 159 -5.27 -33.77 10.87
N ASN A 160 -4.37 -33.81 9.89
CA ASN A 160 -4.13 -34.94 8.99
C ASN A 160 -2.77 -35.63 9.23
N SER A 161 -2.06 -35.21 10.27
CA SER A 161 -0.86 -35.87 10.82
C SER A 161 -1.22 -36.65 12.08
#